data_AF-A0A6N7WU57-F1
#
_entry.id   AF-A0A6N7WU57-F1
#
_cell.length_a   1.000
_cell.length_b   1.000
_cell.length_c   1.000
_cell.angle_alpha   90.00
_cell.angle_beta   90.00
_cell.angle_gamma   90.00
#
_symmetry.space_group_name_H-M   'P 1'
#
loop_
_entity.id
_entity.type
_entity.pdbx_description
1 polymer ?
#
loop_
_entity_poly.entity_id
_entity_poly.type
_entity_poly.pdbx_seq_one_letter_code
_entity_poly.pdbx_strand_id
1 'polypeptide(L)'
;MARGIKDIRYEITDFSLSERGDPMCKFYAILHKNTPKEMEIGRNIMDTELYKENRETAINDQASFENEVFAFQDQLLNQEEN
;
A
#
# COMPACT_ATOMS: atom_id res chain seq x y z
N MET A 1 -33.21 -3.18 14.82
CA MET A 1 -31.98 -2.35 14.84
C MET A 1 -30.95 -3.04 13.96
N ALA A 2 -30.76 -2.57 12.73
CA ALA A 2 -29.73 -3.13 11.86
C ALA A 2 -28.37 -2.74 12.45
N ARG A 3 -27.62 -3.71 12.99
CA ARG A 3 -26.20 -3.50 13.32
C ARG A 3 -25.49 -3.31 12.00
N GLY A 4 -25.25 -2.06 11.61
CA GLY A 4 -24.43 -1.75 10.45
C GLY A 4 -23.09 -2.46 10.62
N ILE A 5 -22.78 -3.37 9.70
CA ILE A 5 -21.46 -4.00 9.64
C ILE A 5 -20.48 -2.84 9.49
N LYS A 6 -19.64 -2.60 10.51
CA LYS A 6 -18.55 -1.64 10.38
C LYS A 6 -17.60 -2.22 9.34
N ASP A 7 -17.48 -1.53 8.21
CA ASP A 7 -16.46 -1.81 7.22
C ASP A 7 -15.09 -1.56 7.87
N ILE A 8 -14.36 -2.63 8.20
CA ILE A 8 -13.03 -2.54 8.79
C ILE A 8 -12.05 -2.38 7.64
N ARG A 9 -11.35 -1.24 7.62
CA ARG A 9 -10.36 -0.91 6.59
C ARG A 9 -8.97 -0.98 7.18
N TYR A 10 -8.06 -1.58 6.44
CA TYR A 10 -6.63 -1.58 6.71
C TYR A 10 -5.96 -0.62 5.73
N GLU A 11 -5.25 0.37 6.26
CA GLU A 11 -4.43 1.28 5.47
C GLU A 11 -2.96 0.94 5.74
N ILE A 12 -2.23 0.63 4.67
CA ILE A 12 -0.80 0.35 4.69
C ILE A 12 -0.14 1.47 3.90
N THR A 13 0.88 2.10 4.48
CA THR A 13 1.58 3.20 3.81
C THR A 13 3.07 3.05 4.02
N ASP A 14 3.82 3.38 2.98
CA ASP A 14 5.28 3.45 3.04
C ASP A 14 5.82 4.59 2.19
N PHE A 15 7.11 4.89 2.28
CA PHE A 15 7.75 5.99 1.58
C PHE A 15 9.01 5.52 0.85
N SER A 16 9.15 5.95 -0.40
CA SER A 16 10.45 5.89 -1.08
C SER A 16 11.24 7.15 -0.77
N LEU A 17 12.48 6.98 -0.30
CA LEU A 17 13.39 8.04 0.09
C LEU A 17 14.55 8.11 -0.89
N SER A 18 15.08 9.32 -1.12
CA SER A 18 16.33 9.49 -1.87
C SER A 18 17.51 8.94 -1.07
N GLU A 19 18.69 8.83 -1.70
CA GLU A 19 19.93 8.48 -0.99
C GLU A 19 20.25 9.42 0.19
N ARG A 20 19.73 10.65 0.15
CA ARG A 20 19.89 11.66 1.20
C ARG A 20 18.84 11.56 2.30
N GLY A 21 17.86 10.65 2.17
CA GLY A 21 16.74 10.46 3.09
C GLY A 21 15.54 11.36 2.83
N ASP A 22 15.53 12.10 1.72
CA ASP A 22 14.41 13.00 1.39
C ASP A 22 13.25 12.21 0.78
N PRO A 23 12.00 12.34 1.26
CA PRO A 23 10.87 11.58 0.76
C PRO A 23 10.47 12.01 -0.66
N MET A 24 10.47 11.03 -1.57
CA MET A 24 10.23 11.26 -3.00
C MET A 24 8.76 10.96 -3.35
N CYS A 25 8.27 9.81 -2.88
CA CYS A 25 6.89 9.42 -3.04
C CYS A 25 6.40 8.62 -1.82
N LYS A 26 5.08 8.67 -1.62
CA LYS A 26 4.36 7.87 -0.63
C LYS A 26 3.58 6.77 -1.36
N PHE A 27 3.76 5.53 -0.95
CA PHE A 27 2.91 4.41 -1.34
C PHE A 27 1.75 4.27 -0.36
N TYR A 28 0.61 3.83 -0.86
CA TYR A 28 -0.55 3.51 -0.04
C TYR A 28 -1.29 2.31 -0.60
N ALA A 29 -1.84 1.53 0.32
CA ALA A 29 -2.78 0.46 0.01
C ALA A 29 -3.92 0.47 1.01
N ILE A 30 -5.13 0.25 0.52
CA ILE A 30 -6.35 0.18 1.31
C ILE A 30 -7.00 -1.18 1.04
N LEU A 31 -7.17 -1.96 2.10
CA LEU A 31 -7.83 -3.26 2.05
C LEU A 31 -9.08 -3.24 2.93
N HIS A 32 -10.12 -3.94 2.47
CA HIS A 32 -11.38 -4.06 3.18
C HIS A 32 -11.49 -5.44 3.80
N LYS A 33 -11.67 -5.53 5.13
CA LYS A 33 -11.79 -6.82 5.83
C LYS A 33 -12.95 -7.66 5.31
N ASN A 34 -14.07 -7.02 4.95
CA ASN A 34 -15.29 -7.73 4.53
C ASN A 34 -15.30 -8.05 3.02
N THR A 35 -14.37 -7.45 2.27
CA THR A 35 -14.16 -7.71 0.84
C THR A 35 -12.65 -7.78 0.58
N PRO A 36 -11.91 -8.74 1.19
CA PRO A 36 -10.45 -8.75 1.15
C PRO A 36 -9.87 -8.97 -0.25
N LYS A 37 -10.69 -9.40 -1.22
CA LYS A 37 -10.34 -9.50 -2.64
C LYS A 37 -10.25 -8.13 -3.33
N GLU A 38 -10.91 -7.12 -2.77
CA GLU A 38 -10.87 -5.74 -3.26
C GLU A 38 -9.78 -4.97 -2.53
N MET A 39 -8.92 -4.33 -3.30
CA MET A 39 -7.81 -3.53 -2.79
C MET A 39 -7.58 -2.33 -3.69
N GLU A 40 -7.34 -1.18 -3.07
CA GLU A 40 -6.81 0.01 -3.74
C GLU A 40 -5.32 0.09 -3.43
N ILE A 41 -4.48 0.21 -4.45
CA ILE A 41 -3.04 0.42 -4.28
C ILE A 41 -2.58 1.54 -5.20
N GLY A 42 -1.73 2.41 -4.69
CA GLY A 42 -1.28 3.56 -5.44
C GLY A 42 -0.06 4.25 -4.83
N ARG A 43 0.34 5.32 -5.49
CA ARG A 43 1.44 6.17 -5.06
C ARG A 43 1.10 7.63 -5.25
N ASN A 44 1.65 8.47 -4.37
CA ASN A 44 1.60 9.91 -4.47
C ASN A 44 3.02 10.46 -4.59
N ILE A 45 3.31 11.19 -5.67
CA ILE A 45 4.62 11.80 -5.91
C ILE A 45 4.66 13.13 -5.15
N MET A 46 5.57 13.24 -4.20
CA MET A 46 5.70 14.41 -3.33
C MET A 46 6.68 15.43 -3.92
N ASP A 47 7.80 14.95 -4.46
CA ASP A 47 8.76 15.76 -5.20
C ASP A 47 8.98 15.14 -6.59
N THR A 48 8.54 15.86 -7.62
CA THR A 48 8.55 15.35 -8.99
C THR A 48 9.96 15.33 -9.59
N GLU A 49 10.84 16.27 -9.24
CA GLU A 49 12.20 16.31 -9.79
C GLU A 49 13.04 15.22 -9.13
N LEU A 50 12.98 15.12 -7.80
CA LEU A 50 13.68 14.09 -7.06
C LEU A 50 13.19 12.68 -7.45
N TYR A 51 11.89 12.49 -7.65
CA TYR A 51 11.33 11.23 -8.14
C TYR A 51 11.82 10.87 -9.55
N LYS A 52 11.95 11.84 -10.46
CA LYS A 52 12.48 11.58 -11.81
C LYS A 52 13.93 11.13 -11.78
N GLU A 53 14.75 11.77 -10.95
CA GLU A 53 16.17 11.43 -10.78
C GLU A 53 16.36 10.03 -10.17
N ASN A 54 15.47 9.64 -9.26
CA ASN A 54 15.57 8.39 -8.49
C ASN A 54 14.49 7.36 -8.89
N ARG A 55 14.02 7.43 -10.13
CA ARG A 55 12.85 6.67 -10.60
C ARG A 55 13.01 5.15 -10.44
N GLU A 56 14.21 4.63 -10.67
CA GLU A 56 14.50 3.20 -10.54
C GLU A 56 14.34 2.73 -9.08
N THR A 57 14.89 3.49 -8.13
CA THR A 57 14.72 3.25 -6.70
C THR A 57 13.25 3.24 -6.32
N ALA A 58 12.49 4.25 -6.73
CA ALA A 58 11.05 4.32 -6.42
C ALA A 58 10.24 3.16 -7.04
N ILE A 59 10.64 2.63 -8.20
CA ILE A 59 10.00 1.45 -8.80
C ILE A 59 10.33 0.18 -8.01
N ASN A 60 11.58 0.02 -7.58
CA ASN A 60 11.99 -1.12 -6.77
C ASN A 60 11.30 -1.11 -5.40
N ASP A 61 11.25 0.04 -4.74
CA ASP A 61 10.55 0.21 -3.46
C ASP A 61 9.05 -0.07 -3.62
N GLN A 62 8.44 0.37 -4.72
CA GLN A 62 7.05 0.05 -5.02
C GLN A 62 6.82 -1.46 -5.17
N ALA A 63 7.71 -2.18 -5.85
CA ALA A 63 7.58 -3.63 -6.00
C ALA A 63 7.68 -4.36 -4.65
N SER A 64 8.59 -3.92 -3.78
CA SER A 64 8.68 -4.42 -2.40
C SER A 64 7.40 -4.14 -1.61
N PHE A 65 6.89 -2.92 -1.68
CA PHE A 65 5.63 -2.52 -1.04
C PHE A 65 4.44 -3.36 -1.53
N GLU A 66 4.30 -3.53 -2.85
CA GLU A 66 3.25 -4.36 -3.44
C GLU A 66 3.32 -5.81 -2.94
N ASN A 67 4.52 -6.40 -2.86
CA ASN A 67 4.70 -7.76 -2.33
C ASN A 67 4.24 -7.89 -0.87
N GLU A 68 4.57 -6.92 -0.01
CA GLU A 68 4.14 -6.92 1.39
C GLU A 68 2.62 -6.80 1.51
N VAL A 69 2.04 -5.92 0.70
CA VAL A 69 0.59 -5.71 0.67
C VAL A 69 -0.14 -6.97 0.19
N PHE A 70 0.34 -7.64 -0.86
CA PHE A 70 -0.23 -8.91 -1.32
C PHE A 70 -0.09 -10.02 -0.29
N ALA A 71 1.06 -10.12 0.40
CA ALA A 71 1.23 -11.07 1.49
C ALA A 71 0.23 -10.82 2.63
N PHE A 72 -0.07 -9.55 2.93
CA PHE A 72 -1.10 -9.19 3.90
C PHE A 72 -2.52 -9.53 3.41
N GLN A 73 -2.81 -9.30 2.13
CA GLN A 73 -4.08 -9.70 1.51
C GLN A 73 -4.30 -11.21 1.60
N ASP A 74 -3.28 -12.01 1.29
CA ASP A 74 -3.33 -13.47 1.39
C ASP A 74 -3.60 -13.93 2.82
N GLN A 75 -3.03 -13.26 3.83
CA GLN A 75 -3.34 -13.54 5.24
C GLN A 75 -4.81 -13.27 5.58
N LEU A 76 -5.41 -12.20 5.05
CA LEU A 76 -6.83 -11.91 5.25
C LEU A 76 -7.72 -12.95 4.58
N LEU A 77 -7.40 -13.35 3.35
CA LEU A 77 -8.15 -14.37 2.61
C LEU A 77 -8.09 -15.74 3.30
N ASN A 78 -6.90 -16.16 3.76
CA ASN A 78 -6.73 -17.42 4.48
C ASN A 78 -7.43 -17.45 5.85
N GLN A 79 -7.74 -16.29 6.44
CA GLN A 79 -8.53 -16.18 7.66
C GLN A 79 -10.04 -16.25 7.42
N GLU A 80 -10.53 -15.93 6.21
CA GLU A 80 -11.95 -16.12 5.86
C GLU A 80 -12.27 -17.57 5.45
N GLU A 81 -11.29 -18.33 4.99
CA GLU A 81 -11.48 -19.73 4.57
C GLU A 81 -11.45 -20.76 5.72
N ASN A 82 -11.10 -20.35 6.95
CA ASN A 82 -11.08 -21.19 8.17
C ASN A 82 -12.15 -20.78 9.19
#